data_AF-A0A1A8CA99-F1
#
_entry.id   AF-A0A1A8CA99-F1
#
_cell.length_a   1.000
_cell.length_b   1.000
_cell.length_c   1.000
_cell.angle_alpha   90.00
_cell.angle_beta   90.00
_cell.angle_gamma   90.00
#
_symmetry.space_group_name_H-M   'P 1'
#
loop_
_entity.id
_entity.type
_entity.pdbx_description
1 polymer ?
#
loop_
_entity_poly.entity_id
_entity_poly.type
_entity_poly.pdbx_seq_one_letter_code
_entity_poly.pdbx_strand_id
1 'polypeptide(L)'
;EMAFDGRNCVDIDECSSSPCHINARCINDLGSFRCHCQPGFHGDGFYCALQEGRPKSQCEQHRDSLQSGGHGVGAHIPQCDSDGRYR
;
A
#
# COMPACT_ATOMS: atom_id res chain seq x y z
N GLU A 1 -16.47 -1.45 -10.80
CA GLU A 1 -17.40 -1.93 -11.86
C GLU A 1 -17.83 -0.72 -12.68
N MET A 2 -18.27 -0.91 -13.92
CA MET A 2 -18.82 0.20 -14.73
C MET A 2 -20.33 0.01 -14.90
N ALA A 3 -21.11 1.07 -14.68
CA ALA A 3 -22.52 1.13 -15.01
C ALA A 3 -22.77 1.98 -16.27
N PHE A 4 -23.92 1.77 -16.91
CA PHE A 4 -24.35 2.57 -18.06
C PHE A 4 -25.57 3.41 -17.69
N ASP A 5 -25.49 4.74 -17.81
CA ASP A 5 -26.58 5.66 -17.44
C ASP A 5 -27.55 6.00 -18.59
N GLY A 6 -27.40 5.31 -19.73
CA GLY A 6 -28.17 5.59 -20.95
C GLY A 6 -27.43 6.44 -21.98
N ARG A 7 -26.31 7.10 -21.61
CA ARG A 7 -25.46 7.86 -22.54
C ARG A 7 -23.97 7.66 -22.30
N ASN A 8 -23.57 7.47 -21.05
CA ASN A 8 -22.17 7.34 -20.66
C ASN A 8 -21.94 6.04 -19.86
N CYS A 9 -20.71 5.52 -19.95
CA CYS A 9 -20.21 4.57 -18.97
C CYS A 9 -19.76 5.38 -17.75
N VAL A 10 -20.47 5.20 -16.64
CA VAL A 10 -20.14 5.82 -15.36
C VAL A 10 -19.47 4.79 -14.48
N ASP A 11 -18.39 5.22 -13.85
CA ASP A 11 -17.70 4.40 -12.86
C ASP A 11 -18.54 4.34 -11.58
N ILE A 12 -18.70 3.13 -11.04
CA ILE A 12 -19.31 2.97 -9.72
C ILE A 12 -18.18 3.08 -8.70
N ASP A 13 -18.34 3.96 -7.72
CA ASP A 13 -17.41 4.03 -6.59
C ASP A 13 -17.70 2.92 -5.58
N GLU A 14 -17.08 1.76 -5.76
CA GLU A 14 -17.23 0.64 -4.83
C GLU A 14 -16.69 0.95 -3.43
N CYS A 15 -15.75 1.89 -3.32
CA CYS A 15 -15.14 2.25 -2.03
C CYS A 15 -16.12 2.94 -1.08
N SER A 16 -17.20 3.53 -1.60
CA SER A 16 -18.28 4.10 -0.79
C SER A 16 -18.94 3.07 0.14
N SER A 17 -18.85 1.76 -0.17
CA SER A 17 -19.36 0.67 0.67
C SER A 17 -18.36 0.15 1.71
N SER A 18 -17.13 0.69 1.76
CA SER A 18 -16.03 0.21 2.60
C SER A 18 -15.77 -1.31 2.48
N PRO A 19 -15.50 -1.85 1.28
CA PRO A 19 -15.37 -3.29 1.03
C PRO A 19 -14.04 -3.89 1.53
N CYS A 20 -13.07 -3.06 1.90
CA CYS A 20 -11.72 -3.49 2.27
C CYS A 20 -11.58 -3.82 3.77
N HIS A 21 -10.47 -4.44 4.15
CA HIS A 21 -10.13 -4.64 5.55
C HIS A 21 -10.08 -3.32 6.32
N ILE A 22 -10.37 -3.34 7.64
CA ILE A 22 -10.30 -2.14 8.51
C ILE A 22 -8.92 -1.46 8.51
N ASN A 23 -7.87 -2.26 8.30
CA ASN A 23 -6.48 -1.78 8.17
C ASN A 23 -6.02 -1.68 6.71
N ALA A 24 -6.94 -1.48 5.77
CA ALA A 24 -6.66 -1.24 4.36
C ALA A 24 -7.31 0.06 3.90
N ARG A 25 -6.70 0.67 2.88
CA ARG A 25 -7.28 1.78 2.12
C ARG A 25 -7.89 1.23 0.84
N CYS A 26 -9.15 1.56 0.61
CA CYS A 26 -9.80 1.32 -0.67
C CYS A 26 -9.37 2.38 -1.69
N ILE A 27 -9.06 1.95 -2.90
CA ILE A 27 -8.73 2.80 -4.04
C ILE A 27 -9.72 2.45 -5.14
N ASN A 28 -10.58 3.41 -5.49
CA ASN A 28 -11.50 3.27 -6.59
C ASN A 28 -10.75 3.49 -7.91
N ASP A 29 -10.86 2.54 -8.83
CA ASP A 29 -10.28 2.58 -10.17
C ASP A 29 -11.41 2.56 -11.20
N LEU A 30 -11.13 3.06 -12.40
CA LEU A 30 -12.16 3.03 -13.44
C LEU A 30 -12.54 1.57 -13.79
N GLY A 31 -13.76 1.19 -13.44
CA GLY A 31 -14.34 -0.13 -13.63
C GLY A 31 -13.99 -1.16 -12.57
N SER A 32 -13.28 -0.81 -11.49
CA SER A 32 -12.92 -1.74 -10.41
C SER A 32 -12.51 -1.01 -9.13
N PHE A 33 -12.18 -1.75 -8.08
CA PHE A 33 -11.47 -1.18 -6.94
C PHE A 33 -10.35 -2.12 -6.50
N ARG A 34 -9.39 -1.56 -5.79
CA ARG A 34 -8.34 -2.34 -5.12
C ARG A 34 -8.23 -1.94 -3.66
N CYS A 35 -7.93 -2.92 -2.82
CA CYS A 35 -7.63 -2.71 -1.42
C CYS A 35 -6.11 -2.75 -1.21
N HIS A 36 -5.56 -1.77 -0.50
CA HIS A 36 -4.15 -1.74 -0.14
C HIS A 36 -4.00 -1.65 1.37
N CYS A 37 -3.31 -2.63 1.98
CA CYS A 37 -3.05 -2.58 3.42
C CYS A 37 -2.33 -1.28 3.80
N GLN A 38 -2.70 -0.71 4.95
CA GLN A 38 -2.05 0.47 5.50
C GLN A 38 -0.59 0.16 5.87
N PRO A 39 0.29 1.19 5.93
CA PRO A 39 1.68 0.99 6.34
C PRO A 39 1.80 0.21 7.65
N GLY A 40 2.69 -0.79 7.68
CA GLY A 40 2.86 -1.70 8.82
C GLY A 40 2.00 -2.98 8.75
N PHE A 41 0.98 -2.99 7.91
CA PHE A 41 0.14 -4.16 7.66
C PHE A 41 0.44 -4.80 6.32
N HIS A 42 0.32 -6.12 6.25
CA HIS A 42 0.53 -6.88 5.02
C HIS A 42 -0.60 -7.89 4.81
N GLY A 43 -0.86 -8.20 3.54
CA GLY A 43 -1.92 -9.08 3.10
C GLY A 43 -2.43 -8.68 1.72
N ASP A 44 -3.62 -9.15 1.37
CA ASP A 44 -4.27 -8.93 0.07
C ASP A 44 -5.17 -7.68 0.03
N GLY A 45 -5.27 -6.95 1.14
CA GLY A 45 -6.12 -5.77 1.29
C GLY A 45 -7.54 -6.07 1.79
N PHE A 46 -8.01 -7.31 1.65
CA PHE A 46 -9.25 -7.81 2.27
C PHE A 46 -8.99 -8.44 3.64
N TYR A 47 -7.77 -8.94 3.83
CA TYR A 47 -7.19 -9.29 5.10
C TYR A 47 -5.85 -8.56 5.26
N CYS A 48 -5.69 -7.79 6.33
CA CYS A 48 -4.45 -7.10 6.64
C CYS A 48 -4.05 -7.39 8.07
N ALA A 49 -2.94 -8.10 8.23
CA ALA A 49 -2.35 -8.39 9.53
C ALA A 49 -1.17 -7.45 9.78
N LEU A 50 -1.05 -6.96 11.01
CA LEU A 50 0.20 -6.36 11.48
C LEU A 50 1.31 -7.38 11.28
N GLN A 51 2.39 -6.98 10.62
CA GLN A 51 3.62 -7.77 10.64
C GLN A 51 4.54 -7.31 11.77
N GLU A 52 3.95 -7.06 12.94
CA GLU A 52 4.69 -6.97 14.20
C GLU A 52 5.31 -8.34 14.46
N GLY A 53 6.55 -8.53 14.00
CA GLY A 53 7.29 -9.78 14.18
C GLY A 53 7.85 -10.43 12.91
N ARG A 54 7.63 -9.88 11.69
CA ARG A 54 8.48 -10.34 10.57
C ARG A 54 9.89 -9.77 10.77
N PRO A 55 10.95 -10.58 10.61
CA PRO A 55 12.29 -10.06 10.63
C PRO A 55 12.44 -9.05 9.48
N LYS A 56 12.63 -7.78 9.82
CA LYS A 56 12.96 -6.74 8.84
C LYS A 56 14.23 -7.17 8.11
N SER A 57 14.24 -7.09 6.79
CA SER A 57 15.46 -7.29 6.00
C SER A 57 16.52 -6.27 6.39
N GLN A 58 17.79 -6.54 6.07
CA GLN A 58 18.87 -5.58 6.28
C GLN A 58 18.58 -4.24 5.59
N CYS A 59 17.90 -4.30 4.44
CA CYS A 59 17.47 -3.11 3.70
C CYS A 59 16.42 -2.27 4.46
N GLU A 60 15.42 -2.94 5.03
CA GLU A 60 14.37 -2.29 5.82
C GLU A 60 14.91 -1.74 7.14
N GLN A 61 15.82 -2.45 7.80
CA GLN A 61 16.48 -1.99 9.03
C GLN A 61 17.33 -0.73 8.79
N HIS A 62 18.12 -0.69 7.71
CA HIS A 62 18.91 0.50 7.38
C HIS A 62 18.02 1.66 6.91
N ARG A 63 16.92 1.43 6.19
CA ARG A 63 15.93 2.48 5.86
C ARG A 63 15.33 3.13 7.12
N ASP A 64 14.89 2.32 8.08
CA ASP A 64 14.27 2.84 9.31
C ASP A 64 15.29 3.62 10.18
N SER A 65 16.56 3.23 10.10
CA SER A 65 17.68 3.96 10.73
C SER A 65 17.90 5.34 10.10
N LEU A 66 17.68 5.49 8.79
CA LEU A 66 17.76 6.78 8.08
C LEU A 66 16.57 7.70 8.42
N GLN A 67 15.39 7.15 8.70
CA GLN A 67 14.21 7.95 9.10
C GLN A 67 14.37 8.55 10.51
N SER A 68 15.23 7.96 11.34
CA SER A 68 15.41 8.30 12.77
C SER A 68 16.53 9.30 13.04
N GLY A 69 17.33 9.65 12.01
CA GLY A 69 18.48 10.55 12.14
C GLY A 69 18.55 11.54 10.99
N GLY A 70 18.28 12.82 11.28
CA GLY A 70 18.24 13.93 10.32
C GLY A 70 19.55 14.11 9.54
N HIS A 71 19.68 13.40 8.42
CA HIS A 71 20.74 13.62 7.45
C HIS A 71 20.20 14.48 6.31
N GLY A 72 20.82 15.63 6.15
CA GLY A 72 20.47 16.65 5.17
C GLY A 72 20.39 16.09 3.75
N VAL A 73 19.41 16.62 3.01
CA VAL A 73 19.34 16.77 1.55
C VAL A 73 20.49 16.09 0.77
N GLY A 74 20.29 14.84 0.33
CA GLY A 74 21.13 14.26 -0.74
C GLY A 74 21.51 12.78 -0.65
N ALA A 75 21.15 12.02 0.39
CA ALA A 75 21.43 10.58 0.40
C ALA A 75 20.45 9.84 -0.52
N HIS A 76 20.95 9.27 -1.61
CA HIS A 76 20.17 8.33 -2.43
C HIS A 76 19.87 7.09 -1.59
N ILE A 77 18.63 6.95 -1.13
CA ILE A 77 18.16 5.75 -0.44
C ILE A 77 17.87 4.70 -1.53
N PRO A 78 18.66 3.62 -1.63
CA PRO A 78 18.40 2.60 -2.65
C PRO A 78 17.10 1.87 -2.32
N GLN A 79 16.31 1.54 -3.34
CA GLN A 79 15.04 0.85 -3.15
C GLN A 79 15.28 -0.60 -2.75
N CYS A 80 14.49 -1.10 -1.79
CA CYS A 80 14.47 -2.53 -1.50
C CYS A 80 13.67 -3.28 -2.57
N ASP A 81 14.19 -4.41 -3.06
CA ASP A 81 13.40 -5.36 -3.82
C ASP A 81 12.46 -6.19 -2.91
N SER A 82 11.70 -7.11 -3.52
CA SER A 82 10.80 -8.03 -2.82
C SER A 82 11.49 -9.00 -1.86
N ASP A 83 12.80 -9.21 -2.02
CA ASP A 83 13.63 -10.07 -1.17
C ASP A 83 14.35 -9.27 -0.06
N GLY A 84 14.14 -7.96 0.00
CA GLY A 84 14.76 -7.08 0.99
C GLY A 84 16.24 -6.80 0.73
N ARG A 85 16.69 -6.85 -0.53
CA ARG A 85 18.02 -6.40 -0.96
C ARG A 85 17.96 -5.02 -1.60
N TYR A 86 19.04 -4.27 -1.47
CA TYR A 86 19.21 -2.98 -2.15
C TYR A 86 19.34 -3.17 -3.66
N ARG A 87 18.63 -2.34 -4.41
CA ARG A 87 18.78 -2.18 -5.86
C ARG A 87 19.66 -0.99 -6.20
#